data_AF-A0A2T1DM21-F1
#
_entry.id   AF-A0A2T1DM21-F1
#
_cell.length_a   1.000
_cell.length_b   1.000
_cell.length_c   1.000
_cell.angle_alpha   90.00
_cell.angle_beta   90.00
_cell.angle_gamma   90.00
#
_symmetry.space_group_name_H-M   'P 1'
#
loop_
_entity.id
_entity.type
_entity.pdbx_description
1 polymer ?
#
loop_
_entity_poly.entity_id
_entity_poly.type
_entity_poly.pdbx_seq_one_letter_code
_entity_poly.pdbx_strand_id
1 'polypeptide(L)'
;MNRTLVLLTLTIAPGLGAIILSAFFLFSEWAALDKSYQNYAKLAATNASVKELAIAESAEMRHRLNCFAEGIGVLLGGVIFAIGVHGICTLPKN
;
A
#
# COMPACT_ATOMS: atom_id res chain seq x y z
N MET A 1 6.05 -3.18 33.50
CA MET A 1 5.37 -3.47 32.23
C MET A 1 6.12 -4.58 31.52
N ASN A 2 5.44 -5.67 31.12
CA ASN A 2 6.09 -6.81 30.46
C ASN A 2 6.67 -6.35 29.10
N ARG A 3 7.99 -6.43 28.89
CA ARG A 3 8.67 -5.95 27.68
C ARG A 3 8.13 -6.60 26.41
N THR A 4 7.82 -7.89 26.48
CA THR A 4 7.18 -8.63 25.38
C THR A 4 5.82 -8.04 25.05
N LEU A 5 5.04 -7.66 26.07
CA LEU A 5 3.72 -7.06 25.88
C LEU A 5 3.82 -5.67 25.25
N VAL A 6 4.85 -4.89 25.58
CA VAL A 6 5.13 -3.60 24.93
C VAL A 6 5.46 -3.78 23.44
N LEU A 7 6.32 -4.74 23.10
CA LEU A 7 6.65 -5.02 21.70
C LEU A 7 5.42 -5.52 20.94
N LEU A 8 4.62 -6.40 21.54
CA LEU A 8 3.39 -6.89 20.92
C LEU A 8 2.41 -5.76 20.60
N THR A 9 2.14 -4.87 21.57
CA THR A 9 1.10 -3.85 21.42
C THR A 9 1.55 -2.62 20.63
N LEU A 10 2.82 -2.22 20.73
CA LEU A 10 3.31 -0.98 20.10
C LEU A 10 4.02 -1.20 18.77
N THR A 11 4.38 -2.43 18.42
CA THR A 11 5.10 -2.70 17.15
C THR A 11 4.43 -3.80 16.35
N ILE A 12 4.28 -5.01 16.89
CA ILE A 12 3.79 -6.16 16.13
C ILE A 12 2.33 -5.96 15.69
N ALA A 13 1.44 -5.64 16.63
CA ALA A 13 0.03 -5.42 16.32
C ALA A 13 -0.20 -4.24 15.35
N PRO A 14 0.35 -3.03 15.58
CA PRO A 14 0.16 -1.91 14.65
C PRO A 14 0.87 -2.14 13.31
N GLY A 15 2.04 -2.79 13.30
CA GLY A 15 2.75 -3.15 12.07
C GLY A 15 1.94 -4.10 11.20
N LEU A 16 1.39 -5.18 11.78
CA LEU A 16 0.45 -6.06 11.09
C LEU A 16 -0.81 -5.33 10.63
N GLY A 17 -1.37 -4.47 11.48
CA GLY A 17 -2.55 -3.66 11.13
C GLY A 17 -2.31 -2.80 9.89
N ALA A 18 -1.16 -2.11 9.84
CA ALA A 18 -0.77 -1.30 8.69
C ALA A 18 -0.57 -2.15 7.43
N ILE A 19 0.11 -3.31 7.53
CA ILE A 19 0.29 -4.24 6.40
C ILE A 19 -1.06 -4.67 5.85
N ILE A 20 -1.97 -5.15 6.71
CA ILE A 20 -3.25 -5.69 6.29
C ILE A 20 -4.12 -4.59 5.66
N LEU A 21 -4.20 -3.43 6.31
CA LEU A 21 -5.01 -2.32 5.82
C LEU A 21 -4.51 -1.81 4.48
N SER A 22 -3.20 -1.57 4.35
CA SER A 22 -2.64 -1.07 3.10
C SER A 22 -2.65 -2.13 2.01
N ALA A 23 -2.41 -3.41 2.31
CA ALA A 23 -2.54 -4.47 1.31
C ALA A 23 -3.98 -4.57 0.78
N PHE A 24 -4.98 -4.44 1.66
CA PHE A 24 -6.38 -4.45 1.27
C PHE A 24 -6.71 -3.33 0.27
N PHE A 25 -6.29 -2.09 0.54
CA PHE A 25 -6.51 -0.98 -0.38
C PHE A 25 -5.62 -1.06 -1.63
N LEU A 26 -4.39 -1.54 -1.51
CA LEU A 26 -3.46 -1.72 -2.63
C LEU A 26 -4.06 -2.59 -3.73
N PHE A 27 -4.64 -3.74 -3.38
CA PHE A 27 -5.25 -4.62 -4.39
C PHE A 27 -6.49 -3.99 -5.05
N SER A 28 -7.28 -3.23 -4.28
CA SER A 28 -8.44 -2.50 -4.83
C SER A 28 -7.99 -1.40 -5.80
N GLU A 29 -7.01 -0.58 -5.41
CA GLU A 29 -6.45 0.47 -6.26
C GLU A 29 -5.76 -0.10 -7.49
N TRP A 30 -5.08 -1.25 -7.36
CA TRP A 30 -4.44 -1.91 -8.49
C TRP A 30 -5.45 -2.37 -9.54
N ALA A 31 -6.58 -2.94 -9.09
CA ALA A 31 -7.66 -3.34 -10.01
C ALA A 31 -8.32 -2.11 -10.68
N ALA A 32 -8.45 -0.99 -9.97
CA ALA A 32 -8.95 0.27 -10.54
C ALA A 32 -7.96 0.88 -11.54
N LEU A 33 -6.65 0.80 -11.23
CA LEU A 33 -5.57 1.23 -12.11
C LEU A 33 -5.60 0.48 -13.44
N ASP A 34 -5.67 -0.86 -13.40
CA ASP A 34 -5.69 -1.67 -14.62
C ASP A 34 -6.89 -1.30 -15.53
N LYS A 35 -8.07 -1.10 -14.94
CA LYS A 35 -9.25 -0.63 -15.68
C LYS A 35 -9.05 0.77 -16.27
N SER A 36 -8.48 1.69 -15.50
CA SER A 36 -8.22 3.07 -15.96
C SER A 36 -7.19 3.11 -17.08
N TYR A 37 -6.14 2.29 -16.97
CA TYR A 37 -5.12 2.13 -17.99
C TYR A 37 -5.70 1.55 -19.30
N GLN A 38 -6.51 0.49 -19.21
CA GLN A 38 -7.18 -0.07 -20.38
C GLN A 38 -8.14 0.93 -21.04
N ASN A 39 -8.83 1.77 -20.26
CA ASN A 39 -9.68 2.83 -20.78
C ASN A 39 -8.85 3.87 -21.55
N TYR A 40 -7.76 4.37 -20.95
CA TYR A 40 -6.84 5.28 -21.62
C TYR A 40 -6.30 4.69 -22.94
N ALA A 41 -5.84 3.44 -22.92
CA ALA A 41 -5.32 2.76 -24.11
C ALA A 41 -6.37 2.64 -25.23
N LYS A 42 -7.63 2.35 -24.88
CA LYS A 42 -8.74 2.33 -25.84
C LYS A 42 -9.02 3.71 -26.43
N LEU A 43 -9.07 4.75 -25.59
CA LEU A 43 -9.26 6.13 -26.03
C LEU A 43 -8.13 6.59 -26.95
N ALA A 44 -6.88 6.27 -26.61
CA ALA A 44 -5.70 6.60 -27.41
C ALA A 44 -5.68 5.90 -28.78
N ALA A 45 -6.33 4.73 -28.90
CA ALA A 45 -6.50 4.02 -30.17
C ALA A 45 -7.63 4.59 -31.06
N THR A 46 -8.38 5.58 -30.56
CA THR A 46 -9.45 6.27 -31.31
C THR A 46 -9.05 7.71 -31.66
N ASN A 47 -9.86 8.40 -32.47
CA ASN A 47 -9.70 9.84 -32.72
C ASN A 47 -10.19 10.70 -31.54
N ALA A 48 -9.89 10.29 -30.30
CA ALA A 48 -10.26 11.02 -29.09
C ALA A 48 -9.57 12.39 -29.06
N SER A 49 -10.26 13.39 -28.53
CA SER A 49 -9.69 14.71 -28.38
C SER A 49 -8.57 14.71 -27.34
N VAL A 50 -7.63 15.65 -27.47
CA VAL A 50 -6.53 15.83 -26.49
C VAL A 50 -7.08 16.02 -25.06
N LYS A 51 -8.22 16.69 -24.93
CA LYS A 51 -8.89 16.89 -23.64
C LYS A 51 -9.36 15.58 -23.02
N GLU A 52 -9.95 14.69 -23.80
CA GLU A 52 -10.41 13.38 -23.32
C GLU A 52 -9.24 12.49 -22.91
N LEU A 53 -8.16 12.51 -23.69
CA LEU A 53 -6.91 11.80 -23.35
C LEU A 53 -6.30 12.32 -22.04
N ALA A 54 -6.20 13.63 -21.87
CA ALA A 54 -5.67 14.23 -20.65
C ALA A 54 -6.49 13.90 -19.40
N ILE A 55 -7.83 13.86 -19.52
CA ILE A 55 -8.71 13.43 -18.43
C ILE A 55 -8.45 11.96 -18.08
N ALA A 56 -8.39 11.08 -19.08
CA ALA A 56 -8.15 9.66 -18.87
C ALA A 56 -6.77 9.38 -18.26
N GLU A 57 -5.72 10.08 -18.73
CA GLU A 57 -4.37 9.99 -18.16
C GLU A 57 -4.34 10.44 -16.69
N SER A 58 -5.00 11.56 -16.38
CA SER A 58 -5.08 12.05 -14.99
C SER A 58 -5.79 11.06 -14.05
N ALA A 59 -6.77 10.32 -14.58
CA ALA A 59 -7.48 9.30 -13.82
C ALA A 59 -6.58 8.09 -13.52
N GLU A 60 -5.82 7.61 -14.50
CA GLU A 60 -4.84 6.53 -14.31
C GLU A 60 -3.76 6.94 -13.30
N MET A 61 -3.19 8.13 -13.46
CA MET A 61 -2.11 8.63 -12.61
C MET A 61 -2.53 8.69 -11.13
N ARG A 62 -3.79 9.04 -10.84
CA ARG A 62 -4.35 9.01 -9.49
C ARG A 62 -4.24 7.62 -8.86
N HIS A 63 -4.66 6.58 -9.58
CA HIS A 63 -4.60 5.21 -9.08
C HIS A 63 -3.17 4.69 -8.95
N ARG A 64 -2.25 5.14 -9.82
CA ARG A 64 -0.80 4.84 -9.66
C ARG A 64 -0.24 5.42 -8.38
N LEU A 65 -0.56 6.67 -8.07
CA LEU A 65 -0.11 7.34 -6.85
C LEU A 65 -0.70 6.67 -5.60
N ASN A 66 -1.98 6.28 -5.64
CA ASN A 66 -2.60 5.55 -4.53
C ASN A 66 -1.94 4.17 -4.33
N CYS A 67 -1.74 3.39 -5.41
CA CYS A 67 -1.02 2.12 -5.32
C CYS A 67 0.38 2.29 -4.73
N PHE A 68 1.09 3.35 -5.12
CA PHE A 68 2.39 3.67 -4.56
C PHE A 68 2.29 3.96 -3.05
N ALA A 69 1.36 4.81 -2.63
CA ALA A 69 1.16 5.14 -1.22
C ALA A 69 0.82 3.90 -0.37
N GLU A 70 -0.08 3.04 -0.85
CA GLU A 70 -0.40 1.79 -0.15
C GLU A 70 0.77 0.81 -0.15
N GLY A 71 1.54 0.73 -1.23
CA GLY A 71 2.78 -0.04 -1.27
C GLY A 71 3.79 0.41 -0.20
N ILE A 72 3.94 1.73 -0.01
CA ILE A 72 4.74 2.29 1.08
C ILE A 72 4.15 1.93 2.45
N GLY A 73 2.82 1.99 2.60
CA GLY A 73 2.13 1.59 3.83
C GLY A 73 2.43 0.14 4.23
N VAL A 74 2.38 -0.80 3.28
CA VAL A 74 2.76 -2.20 3.49
C VAL A 74 4.22 -2.33 3.94
N LEU A 75 5.15 -1.63 3.27
CA LEU A 75 6.58 -1.68 3.62
C LEU A 75 6.86 -1.11 5.01
N LEU A 76 6.27 0.04 5.35
CA LEU A 76 6.42 0.65 6.67
C LEU A 76 5.83 -0.24 7.77
N GLY A 77 4.65 -0.81 7.55
CA GLY A 77 4.07 -1.79 8.46
C GLY A 77 4.98 -3.01 8.66
N GLY A 78 5.59 -3.49 7.56
CA GLY A 78 6.58 -4.56 7.58
C GLY A 78 7.82 -4.24 8.41
N VAL A 79 8.36 -3.02 8.29
CA VAL A 79 9.50 -2.57 9.10
C VAL A 79 9.13 -2.52 10.59
N ILE A 80 7.98 -1.93 10.94
CA ILE A 80 7.51 -1.85 12.33
C ILE A 80 7.31 -3.25 12.92
N PHE A 81 6.68 -4.15 12.16
CA PHE A 81 6.48 -5.54 12.55
C PHE A 81 7.83 -6.25 12.78
N ALA A 82 8.78 -6.09 11.86
CA ALA A 82 10.11 -6.69 11.94
C ALA A 82 10.89 -6.21 13.18
N ILE A 83 10.81 -4.92 13.52
CA ILE A 83 11.40 -4.36 14.74
C ILE A 83 10.83 -5.08 15.98
N GLY A 84 9.51 -5.28 16.02
CA GLY A 84 8.84 -5.97 17.12
C GLY A 84 9.28 -7.42 17.28
N VAL A 85 9.27 -8.19 16.18
CA VAL A 85 9.72 -9.58 16.16
C VAL A 85 11.19 -9.68 16.57
N HIS A 86 12.06 -8.85 15.98
CA HIS A 86 13.48 -8.82 16.32
C HIS A 86 13.71 -8.49 17.81
N GLY A 87 12.95 -7.53 18.36
CA GLY A 87 13.01 -7.18 19.77
C GLY A 87 12.63 -8.35 20.68
N ILE A 88 11.62 -9.15 20.30
CA ILE A 88 11.23 -10.34 21.08
C ILE A 88 12.34 -11.41 21.03
N CYS A 89 12.94 -11.63 19.85
CA CYS A 89 14.00 -12.62 19.68
C CYS A 89 15.30 -12.27 20.43
N THR A 90 15.56 -10.99 20.66
CA THR A 90 16.78 -10.49 21.32
C THR A 90 16.60 -10.17 22.81
N LEU A 91 15.38 -10.30 23.35
CA LEU A 91 15.14 -10.11 24.77
C LEU A 91 15.95 -11.14 25.60
N PRO A 92 16.63 -10.69 26.68
CA PRO A 92 17.34 -11.61 27.57
C PRO A 92 16.38 -12.64 28.15
N LYS A 93 16.72 -13.92 27.99
CA LYS A 93 16.06 -15.01 28.71
C LYS A 93 16.62 -15.02 30.12
N ASN A 94 15.92 -14.38 31.04
CA ASN A 94 16.12 -14.59 32.47
C ASN A 94 15.42 -15.86 32.91
#